data_AF-A0A950GDJ8-F1
#
_entry.id   AF-A0A950GDJ8-F1
#
_cell.length_a   1.000
_cell.length_b   1.000
_cell.length_c   1.000
_cell.angle_alpha   90.00
_cell.angle_beta   90.00
_cell.angle_gamma   90.00
#
_symmetry.space_group_name_H-M   'P 1'
#
loop_
_entity.id
_entity.type
_entity.pdbx_description
1 polymer ?
#
loop_
_entity_poly.entity_id
_entity_poly.type
_entity_poly.pdbx_seq_one_letter_code
_entity_poly.pdbx_strand_id
1 'polypeptide(L)'
;FEGADIGQLARMLGMDRPPLEGRLSARATLTMSGLSLPEALKSSRGAVVLSMSGGVVSRQLVQMAAADLRALFSGGKGKAHITCLLAIADLQGLAGPLAPIRLVTTEGTIEGFGQIDLLKSWLDVTIRSEPSTTSSVALDTPIRIHGGFDNPSVLPAPGTFDRARLTSPYALNRLPPDLQQSARASPCMQ
;
A
#
# COMPACT_ATOMS: atom_id res chain seq x y z
N PHE A 1 15.57 2.69 -7.03
CA PHE A 1 16.31 1.46 -6.65
C PHE A 1 15.76 0.29 -7.47
N GLU A 2 16.63 -0.55 -8.04
CA GLU A 2 16.21 -1.90 -8.47
C GLU A 2 15.79 -2.65 -7.20
N GLY A 3 14.56 -3.14 -7.15
CA GLY A 3 13.84 -3.38 -5.89
C GLY A 3 14.53 -4.25 -4.83
N ALA A 4 14.11 -4.08 -3.58
CA ALA A 4 14.58 -4.85 -2.43
C ALA A 4 13.70 -6.07 -2.18
N ASP A 5 14.30 -7.20 -1.76
CA ASP A 5 13.53 -8.33 -1.24
C ASP A 5 13.01 -7.98 0.16
N ILE A 6 11.72 -7.67 0.24
CA ILE A 6 11.10 -7.22 1.49
C ILE A 6 10.91 -8.36 2.50
N GLY A 7 10.88 -9.61 2.04
CA GLY A 7 10.81 -10.77 2.93
C GLY A 7 12.14 -10.97 3.66
N GLN A 8 13.25 -10.79 2.95
CA GLN A 8 14.58 -10.80 3.55
C GLN A 8 14.76 -9.62 4.51
N LEU A 9 14.36 -8.40 4.12
CA LEU A 9 14.45 -7.23 4.99
C LEU A 9 13.64 -7.41 6.28
N ALA A 10 12.41 -7.90 6.17
CA ALA A 10 11.56 -8.21 7.31
C ALA A 10 12.20 -9.19 8.29
N ARG A 11 12.80 -10.28 7.78
CA ARG A 11 13.51 -11.26 8.60
C ARG A 11 14.73 -10.66 9.30
N MET A 12 15.48 -9.80 8.61
CA MET A 12 16.60 -9.07 9.22
C MET A 12 16.15 -8.13 10.35
N LEU A 13 14.92 -7.63 10.29
CA LEU A 13 14.30 -6.81 11.34
C LEU A 13 13.63 -7.66 12.45
N GLY A 14 13.81 -8.99 12.44
CA GLY A 14 13.28 -9.89 13.47
C GLY A 14 11.86 -10.38 13.24
N MET A 15 11.28 -10.21 12.04
CA MET A 15 9.98 -10.81 11.71
C MET A 15 10.15 -12.21 11.13
N ASP A 16 9.82 -13.23 11.92
CA ASP A 16 9.93 -14.64 11.50
C ASP A 16 8.99 -15.02 10.35
N ARG A 17 7.83 -14.34 10.26
CA ARG A 17 6.77 -14.60 9.26
C ARG A 17 6.29 -13.30 8.64
N PRO A 18 7.02 -12.75 7.65
CA PRO A 18 6.57 -11.56 6.95
C PRO A 18 5.19 -11.79 6.31
N PRO A 19 4.24 -10.84 6.46
CA PRO A 19 2.91 -10.97 5.86
C PRO A 19 2.96 -10.78 4.33
N LEU A 20 4.05 -10.25 3.79
CA LEU A 20 4.27 -9.94 2.38
C LEU A 20 5.71 -10.29 2.01
N GLU A 21 5.91 -11.04 0.94
CA GLU A 21 7.23 -11.43 0.43
C GLU A 21 7.29 -11.22 -1.08
N GLY A 22 8.45 -10.78 -1.58
CA GLY A 22 8.67 -10.49 -2.99
C GLY A 22 9.67 -9.35 -3.17
N ARG A 23 9.98 -9.02 -4.43
CA ARG A 23 10.86 -7.88 -4.75
C ARG A 23 10.02 -6.62 -4.89
N LEU A 24 10.14 -5.72 -3.92
CA LEU A 24 9.49 -4.41 -3.94
C LEU A 24 10.41 -3.38 -4.58
N SER A 25 10.00 -2.82 -5.70
CA SER A 25 10.66 -1.69 -6.34
C SER A 25 10.14 -0.39 -5.76
N ALA A 26 11.05 0.53 -5.44
CA ALA A 26 10.74 1.87 -4.99
C ALA A 26 11.45 2.89 -5.90
N ARG A 27 10.66 3.81 -6.45
CA ARG A 27 11.15 5.00 -7.15
C ARG A 27 10.59 6.22 -6.45
N ALA A 28 11.44 7.20 -6.20
CA ALA A 28 11.08 8.40 -5.49
C ALA A 28 11.80 9.61 -6.09
N THR A 29 11.13 10.75 -6.04
CA THR A 29 11.70 12.05 -6.32
C THR A 29 11.52 12.91 -5.08
N LEU A 30 12.52 13.73 -4.77
CA LEU A 30 12.47 14.64 -3.64
C LEU A 30 13.23 15.91 -3.98
N THR A 31 12.54 17.03 -3.89
CA THR A 31 13.10 18.37 -3.98
C THR A 31 12.95 19.02 -2.60
N MET A 32 14.00 19.70 -2.14
CA MET A 32 14.01 20.34 -0.83
C MET A 32 14.84 21.61 -0.87
N SER A 33 14.51 22.56 -0.02
CA SER A 33 15.21 23.84 0.07
C SER A 33 15.24 24.36 1.50
N GLY A 34 16.39 24.83 1.98
CA GLY A 34 16.52 25.34 3.33
C GLY A 34 17.98 25.50 3.71
N LEU A 35 18.23 26.24 4.78
CA LEU A 35 19.58 26.43 5.32
C LEU A 35 19.94 25.34 6.34
N SER A 36 18.94 24.60 6.82
CA SER A 36 19.09 23.45 7.71
C SER A 36 18.29 22.24 7.23
N LEU A 37 18.66 21.04 7.69
CA LEU A 37 17.95 19.80 7.36
C LEU A 37 16.47 19.84 7.78
N PRO A 38 16.08 20.27 9.00
CA PRO A 38 14.67 20.35 9.38
C PRO A 38 13.87 21.30 8.49
N GLU A 39 14.44 22.45 8.11
CA GLU A 39 13.80 23.38 7.18
C GLU A 39 13.66 22.78 5.79
N ALA A 40 14.70 22.11 5.28
CA ALA A 40 14.68 21.44 3.99
C ALA A 40 13.63 20.32 3.94
N LEU A 41 13.54 19.49 4.99
CA LEU A 41 12.54 18.43 5.06
C LEU A 41 11.11 19.00 5.13
N LYS A 42 10.89 20.06 5.90
CA LYS A 42 9.58 20.71 6.03
C LYS A 42 9.12 21.37 4.73
N SER A 43 10.04 21.92 3.94
CA SER A 43 9.74 22.54 2.65
C SER A 43 9.71 21.56 1.48
N SER A 44 10.05 20.29 1.73
CA SER A 44 10.25 19.31 0.68
C SER A 44 8.97 19.02 -0.12
N ARG A 45 9.16 18.74 -1.41
CA ARG A 45 8.13 18.19 -2.29
C ARG A 45 8.68 16.99 -3.01
N GLY A 46 7.92 15.91 -3.02
CA GLY A 46 8.37 14.68 -3.62
C GLY A 46 7.22 13.73 -3.88
N ALA A 47 7.54 12.61 -4.49
CA ALA A 47 6.58 11.54 -4.65
C ALA A 47 7.28 10.19 -4.62
N VAL A 48 6.53 9.15 -4.30
CA VAL A 48 7.01 7.78 -4.20
C VAL A 48 6.07 6.86 -4.97
N VAL A 49 6.64 5.99 -5.80
CA VAL A 49 5.95 4.88 -6.45
C VAL A 49 6.58 3.58 -5.94
N LEU A 50 5.75 2.78 -5.28
CA LEU A 50 6.09 1.42 -4.86
C LEU A 50 5.41 0.43 -5.80
N SER A 51 6.17 -0.56 -6.28
CA SER A 51 5.62 -1.59 -7.17
C SER A 51 6.22 -2.98 -6.93
N MET A 52 5.42 -4.00 -7.20
CA MET A 52 5.82 -5.41 -7.22
C MET A 52 5.12 -6.08 -8.40
N SER A 53 5.80 -7.00 -9.09
CA SER A 53 5.24 -7.75 -10.23
C SER A 53 5.16 -9.25 -9.97
N GLY A 54 5.31 -9.66 -8.71
CA GLY A 54 5.37 -11.06 -8.29
C GLY A 54 5.79 -11.18 -6.84
N GLY A 55 5.14 -12.08 -6.11
CA GLY A 55 5.39 -12.30 -4.69
C GLY A 55 4.34 -13.20 -4.07
N VAL A 56 4.31 -13.23 -2.75
CA VAL A 56 3.30 -13.93 -1.97
C VAL A 56 2.87 -13.09 -0.78
N VAL A 57 1.58 -13.12 -0.47
CA VAL A 57 1.00 -12.45 0.69
C VAL A 57 0.33 -13.48 1.57
N SER A 58 0.32 -13.29 2.88
CA SER A 58 -0.42 -14.20 3.77
C SER A 58 -1.90 -14.20 3.40
N ARG A 59 -2.49 -15.39 3.27
CA ARG A 59 -3.91 -15.53 2.99
C ARG A 59 -4.75 -14.84 4.06
N GLN A 60 -4.30 -14.91 5.32
CA GLN A 60 -4.90 -14.19 6.43
C GLN A 60 -5.01 -12.68 6.17
N LEU A 61 -3.97 -12.03 5.63
CA LEU A 61 -4.02 -10.59 5.32
C LEU A 61 -5.08 -10.29 4.26
N VAL A 62 -5.15 -11.10 3.21
CA VAL A 62 -6.14 -10.95 2.14
C VAL A 62 -7.56 -11.13 2.68
N GLN A 63 -7.77 -12.15 3.49
CA GLN A 63 -9.07 -12.44 4.11
C GLN A 63 -9.50 -11.37 5.12
N MET A 64 -8.57 -10.81 5.90
CA MET A 64 -8.85 -9.68 6.79
C MET A 64 -9.30 -8.46 5.98
N ALA A 65 -8.62 -8.13 4.87
CA ALA A 65 -9.00 -7.03 3.99
C ALA A 65 -10.35 -7.26 3.27
N ALA A 66 -10.72 -8.52 3.04
CA ALA A 66 -12.03 -8.93 2.53
C ALA A 66 -13.10 -9.04 3.63
N ALA A 67 -12.73 -8.83 4.90
CA ALA A 67 -13.57 -9.10 6.07
C ALA A 67 -14.29 -10.46 5.97
N ASP A 68 -13.59 -11.50 5.48
CA ASP A 68 -14.18 -12.82 5.22
C ASP A 68 -14.35 -13.59 6.54
N LEU A 69 -15.60 -13.75 6.98
CA LEU A 69 -15.92 -14.46 8.22
C LEU A 69 -15.52 -15.94 8.18
N ARG A 70 -15.33 -16.55 7.00
CA ARG A 70 -14.79 -17.93 6.90
C ARG A 70 -13.36 -18.03 7.43
N ALA A 71 -12.63 -16.92 7.47
CA ALA A 71 -11.30 -16.88 8.09
C ALA A 71 -11.35 -17.25 9.58
N LEU A 72 -12.46 -16.93 10.27
CA LEU A 72 -12.67 -17.26 11.68
C LEU A 72 -12.72 -18.79 11.92
N PHE A 73 -13.12 -19.56 10.91
CA PHE A 73 -13.27 -21.02 10.99
C PHE A 73 -12.11 -21.80 10.37
N SER A 74 -11.46 -21.24 9.34
CA SER A 74 -10.35 -21.88 8.62
C SER A 74 -8.96 -21.53 9.17
N GLY A 75 -8.87 -20.54 10.06
CA GLY A 75 -7.62 -20.08 10.67
C GLY A 75 -6.66 -19.37 9.71
N GLY A 76 -7.12 -18.99 8.50
CA GLY A 76 -6.40 -18.12 7.58
C GLY A 76 -5.02 -18.61 7.11
N LYS A 77 -4.76 -19.92 7.17
CA LYS A 77 -3.42 -20.47 6.87
C LYS A 77 -3.15 -20.49 5.36
N GLY A 78 -1.92 -20.16 4.98
CA GLY A 78 -1.43 -20.25 3.60
C GLY A 78 -0.99 -18.91 3.03
N LYS A 79 -0.70 -18.90 1.72
CA LYS A 79 -0.25 -17.73 0.98
C LYS A 79 -1.07 -17.59 -0.31
N ALA A 80 -1.38 -16.36 -0.69
CA ALA A 80 -1.91 -16.02 -2.00
C ALA A 80 -0.78 -15.48 -2.87
N HIS A 81 -0.74 -15.86 -4.15
CA HIS A 81 0.27 -15.33 -5.07
C HIS A 81 -0.10 -13.90 -5.47
N ILE A 82 0.88 -13.01 -5.41
CA ILE A 82 0.75 -11.62 -5.84
C ILE A 82 1.03 -11.57 -7.34
N THR A 83 0.05 -11.11 -8.11
CA THR A 83 0.23 -10.76 -9.52
C THR A 83 0.90 -9.40 -9.63
N CYS A 84 0.43 -8.42 -8.85
CA CYS A 84 1.07 -7.12 -8.77
C CYS A 84 0.72 -6.37 -7.48
N LEU A 85 1.57 -5.42 -7.12
CA LEU A 85 1.32 -4.40 -6.11
C LEU A 85 1.68 -3.03 -6.70
N LEU A 86 0.88 -2.02 -6.40
CA LEU A 86 1.17 -0.61 -6.67
C LEU A 86 0.69 0.25 -5.51
N ALA A 87 1.55 1.16 -5.05
CA ALA A 87 1.16 2.23 -4.14
C ALA A 87 1.85 3.53 -4.53
N ILE A 88 1.13 4.64 -4.50
CA ILE A 88 1.63 5.95 -4.92
C ILE A 88 1.42 6.96 -3.81
N ALA A 89 2.48 7.67 -3.42
CA ALA A 89 2.42 8.77 -2.46
C ALA A 89 2.86 10.07 -3.13
N ASP A 90 2.08 11.13 -2.93
CA ASP A 90 2.43 12.51 -3.30
C ASP A 90 2.68 13.27 -1.99
N LEU A 91 3.88 13.80 -1.81
CA LEU A 91 4.41 14.22 -0.51
C LEU A 91 4.78 15.70 -0.50
N GLN A 92 4.30 16.39 0.52
CA GLN A 92 4.75 17.71 0.92
C GLN A 92 5.23 17.65 2.37
N GLY A 93 6.48 18.05 2.62
CA GLY A 93 7.04 17.94 3.96
C GLY A 93 7.19 16.49 4.44
N LEU A 94 7.43 15.54 3.52
CA LEU A 94 7.43 14.09 3.76
C LEU A 94 6.10 13.48 4.26
N ALA A 95 4.99 14.21 4.12
CA ALA A 95 3.67 13.70 4.44
C ALA A 95 2.69 13.99 3.28
N GLY A 96 1.65 13.17 3.14
CA GLY A 96 0.63 13.40 2.12
C GLY A 96 -0.22 12.19 1.78
N PRO A 97 -1.07 12.32 0.75
CA PRO A 97 -1.95 11.25 0.32
C PRO A 97 -1.18 10.04 -0.21
N LEU A 98 -1.65 8.86 0.19
CA LEU A 98 -1.24 7.57 -0.35
C LEU A 98 -2.41 6.99 -1.15
N ALA A 99 -2.40 7.18 -2.47
CA ALA A 99 -3.43 6.70 -3.37
C ALA A 99 -2.94 6.68 -4.84
N PRO A 100 -3.35 5.69 -5.65
CA PRO A 100 -4.06 4.48 -5.24
C PRO A 100 -3.12 3.51 -4.52
N ILE A 101 -3.70 2.65 -3.69
CA ILE A 101 -3.10 1.40 -3.23
C ILE A 101 -3.86 0.28 -3.95
N ARG A 102 -3.14 -0.60 -4.64
CA ARG A 102 -3.71 -1.76 -5.35
C ARG A 102 -2.81 -2.97 -5.17
N LEU A 103 -3.40 -4.07 -4.73
CA LEU A 103 -2.74 -5.37 -4.58
C LEU A 103 -3.61 -6.42 -5.26
N VAL A 104 -3.13 -6.99 -6.35
CA VAL A 104 -3.84 -8.03 -7.11
C VAL A 104 -3.22 -9.37 -6.76
N THR A 105 -4.06 -10.32 -6.36
CA THR A 105 -3.64 -11.68 -6.00
C THR A 105 -4.47 -12.72 -6.73
N THR A 106 -4.07 -13.98 -6.63
CA THR A 106 -4.86 -15.13 -7.11
C THR A 106 -6.20 -15.31 -6.38
N GLU A 107 -6.41 -14.63 -5.25
CA GLU A 107 -7.61 -14.77 -4.42
C GLU A 107 -8.52 -13.53 -4.45
N GLY A 108 -8.10 -12.48 -5.15
CA GLY A 108 -8.83 -11.23 -5.29
C GLY A 108 -7.93 -9.99 -5.33
N THR A 109 -8.56 -8.84 -5.55
CA THR A 109 -7.91 -7.54 -5.58
C THR A 109 -8.23 -6.77 -4.30
N ILE A 110 -7.21 -6.19 -3.68
CA ILE A 110 -7.35 -5.23 -2.58
C ILE A 110 -7.08 -3.83 -3.13
N GLU A 111 -7.98 -2.91 -2.83
CA GLU A 111 -7.90 -1.49 -3.20
C GLU A 111 -7.92 -0.61 -1.96
N GLY A 112 -7.23 0.53 -2.00
CA GLY A 112 -7.19 1.43 -0.86
C GLY A 112 -6.62 2.81 -1.13
N PHE A 113 -6.76 3.66 -0.13
CA PHE A 113 -6.26 5.03 -0.12
C PHE A 113 -6.06 5.50 1.32
N GLY A 114 -5.29 6.56 1.52
CA GLY A 114 -5.08 7.10 2.86
C GLY A 114 -4.10 8.24 2.91
N GLN A 115 -3.41 8.34 4.05
CA GLN A 115 -2.35 9.31 4.32
C GLN A 115 -1.12 8.58 4.86
N ILE A 116 0.04 9.16 4.60
CA ILE A 116 1.32 8.72 5.14
C ILE A 116 2.09 9.95 5.64
N ASP A 117 2.82 9.77 6.73
CA ASP A 117 3.76 10.74 7.30
C ASP A 117 5.08 10.01 7.54
N LEU A 118 6.01 10.15 6.60
CA LEU A 118 7.31 9.47 6.67
C LEU A 118 8.20 10.06 7.76
N LEU A 119 8.01 11.34 8.10
CA LEU A 119 8.76 12.00 9.16
C LEU A 119 8.40 11.42 10.54
N LYS A 120 7.12 11.08 10.74
CA LYS A 120 6.63 10.44 11.97
C LYS A 120 6.59 8.91 11.89
N SER A 121 6.99 8.31 10.77
CA SER A 121 6.86 6.88 10.50
C SER A 121 5.43 6.36 10.76
N TRP A 122 4.43 7.09 10.24
CA TRP A 122 3.02 6.87 10.54
C TRP A 122 2.17 6.77 9.28
N LEU A 123 1.11 5.96 9.32
CA LEU A 123 0.12 5.84 8.25
C LEU A 123 -1.30 5.79 8.80
N ASP A 124 -2.25 6.10 7.93
CA ASP A 124 -3.67 5.86 8.12
C ASP A 124 -4.31 5.61 6.75
N VAL A 125 -4.60 4.35 6.49
CA VAL A 125 -5.09 3.87 5.20
C VAL A 125 -6.37 3.09 5.39
N THR A 126 -7.28 3.29 4.47
CA THR A 126 -8.49 2.49 4.35
C THR A 126 -8.34 1.60 3.13
N ILE A 127 -8.46 0.29 3.35
CA ILE A 127 -8.39 -0.73 2.31
C ILE A 127 -9.68 -1.54 2.30
N ARG A 128 -9.96 -2.19 1.17
CA ARG A 128 -10.97 -3.25 1.10
C ARG A 128 -10.66 -4.20 -0.04
N SER A 129 -11.35 -5.34 -0.04
CA SER A 129 -11.43 -6.17 -1.25
C SER A 129 -12.34 -5.54 -2.32
N GLU A 130 -11.97 -5.71 -3.58
CA GLU A 130 -12.79 -5.39 -4.74
C GLU A 130 -13.85 -6.50 -4.92
N PRO A 131 -15.16 -6.22 -4.71
CA PRO A 131 -16.18 -7.27 -4.55
C PRO A 131 -16.33 -8.20 -5.76
N SER A 132 -16.11 -7.68 -6.98
CA SER A 132 -16.16 -8.44 -8.24
C SER A 132 -15.07 -9.51 -8.38
N THR A 133 -14.04 -9.46 -7.54
CA THR A 133 -12.83 -10.31 -7.67
C THR A 133 -12.73 -11.39 -6.61
N THR A 134 -13.59 -11.40 -5.59
CA THR A 134 -13.57 -12.38 -4.49
C THR A 134 -14.70 -13.39 -4.55
N SER A 135 -14.43 -14.63 -4.15
CA SER A 135 -15.44 -15.70 -4.04
C SER A 135 -16.39 -15.46 -2.85
N SER A 136 -17.45 -14.69 -3.10
CA SER A 136 -18.84 -14.80 -2.59
C SER A 136 -19.19 -14.86 -1.08
N VAL A 137 -18.28 -14.60 -0.14
CA VAL A 137 -18.64 -14.29 1.28
C VAL A 137 -17.71 -13.22 1.88
N ALA A 138 -17.35 -12.20 1.10
CA ALA A 138 -16.63 -11.04 1.61
C ALA A 138 -17.65 -10.03 2.16
N LEU A 139 -17.44 -9.54 3.39
CA LEU A 139 -18.17 -8.34 3.80
C LEU A 139 -17.54 -7.15 3.07
N ASP A 140 -18.36 -6.32 2.41
CA ASP A 140 -17.94 -5.06 1.77
C ASP A 140 -17.48 -3.99 2.80
N THR A 141 -17.13 -4.40 4.02
CA THR A 141 -16.70 -3.53 5.10
C THR A 141 -15.24 -3.16 4.90
N PRO A 142 -14.94 -1.87 4.67
CA PRO A 142 -13.56 -1.43 4.60
C PRO A 142 -12.84 -1.63 5.92
N ILE A 143 -11.53 -1.86 5.85
CA ILE A 143 -10.62 -1.97 6.99
C ILE A 143 -9.74 -0.73 7.03
N ARG A 144 -9.57 -0.16 8.23
CA ARG A 144 -8.63 0.91 8.50
C ARG A 144 -7.38 0.33 9.14
N ILE A 145 -6.23 0.69 8.60
CA ILE A 145 -4.91 0.40 9.16
C ILE A 145 -4.31 1.76 9.55
N HIS A 146 -4.02 1.98 10.82
CA HIS A 146 -3.47 3.26 11.27
C HIS A 146 -2.45 3.09 12.41
N GLY A 147 -1.47 3.98 12.51
CA GLY A 147 -0.43 3.92 13.54
C GLY A 147 0.98 4.00 12.98
N GLY A 148 1.95 3.63 13.81
CA GLY A 148 3.36 3.55 13.41
C GLY A 148 3.60 2.41 12.40
N PHE A 149 4.63 2.53 11.56
CA PHE A 149 4.99 1.50 10.58
C PHE A 149 5.40 0.17 11.24
N ASP A 150 5.94 0.25 12.45
CA ASP A 150 6.39 -0.87 13.27
C ASP A 150 5.24 -1.55 14.04
N ASN A 151 4.20 -0.80 14.40
CA ASN A 151 3.06 -1.32 15.15
C ASN A 151 1.72 -0.65 14.73
N PRO A 152 1.19 -0.99 13.54
CA PRO A 152 -0.08 -0.46 13.09
C PRO A 152 -1.27 -1.21 13.74
N SER A 153 -2.32 -0.46 14.07
CA SER A 153 -3.62 -1.00 14.45
C SER A 153 -4.47 -1.32 13.22
N VAL A 154 -5.19 -2.43 13.24
CA VAL A 154 -6.10 -2.87 12.16
C VAL A 154 -7.50 -3.00 12.73
N LEU A 155 -8.45 -2.21 12.20
CA LEU A 155 -9.82 -2.13 12.71
C LEU A 155 -10.81 -1.97 11.55
N PRO A 156 -12.09 -2.35 11.71
CA PRO A 156 -13.13 -1.95 10.75
C PRO A 156 -13.15 -0.43 10.55
N ALA A 157 -13.19 0.02 9.31
CA ALA A 157 -13.24 1.44 8.99
C ALA A 157 -14.66 1.99 9.21
N PRO A 158 -14.81 3.15 9.85
CA PRO A 158 -16.11 3.82 9.94
C PRO A 158 -16.50 4.44 8.60
N GLY A 159 -17.78 4.34 8.24
CA GLY A 159 -18.34 5.01 7.06
C GLY A 159 -18.18 4.24 5.74
N THR A 160 -18.37 4.95 4.62
CA THR A 160 -18.34 4.37 3.27
C THR A 160 -16.98 4.50 2.61
N PHE A 161 -16.59 3.49 1.83
CA PHE A 161 -15.38 3.51 1.04
C PHE A 161 -15.56 4.38 -0.21
N ASP A 162 -14.91 5.55 -0.23
CA ASP A 162 -14.96 6.50 -1.35
C ASP A 162 -14.09 6.04 -2.54
N ARG A 163 -14.71 5.31 -3.48
CA ARG A 163 -14.03 4.83 -4.70
C ARG A 163 -13.45 5.96 -5.56
N ALA A 164 -13.97 7.18 -5.50
CA ALA A 164 -13.46 8.28 -6.33
C ALA A 164 -12.00 8.63 -5.99
N ARG A 165 -11.54 8.28 -4.78
CA ARG A 165 -10.13 8.46 -4.36
C ARG A 165 -9.17 7.50 -5.05
N LEU A 166 -9.64 6.34 -5.51
CA LEU A 166 -8.81 5.35 -6.22
C LEU A 166 -8.50 5.77 -7.65
N THR A 167 -9.48 6.41 -8.29
CA THR A 167 -9.40 6.81 -9.70
C THR A 167 -8.96 8.25 -9.88
N SER A 168 -8.62 8.94 -8.77
CA SER A 168 -8.24 10.35 -8.78
C SER A 168 -7.04 10.56 -9.72
N PRO A 169 -7.25 11.13 -10.94
CA PRO A 169 -6.17 11.36 -11.88
C PRO A 169 -5.15 12.36 -11.33
N TYR A 170 -5.55 13.11 -10.30
CA TYR A 170 -4.70 14.03 -9.55
C TYR A 170 -3.51 13.34 -8.88
N ALA A 171 -3.62 12.07 -8.49
CA ALA A 171 -2.48 11.37 -7.87
C ALA A 171 -1.38 11.07 -8.89
N LEU A 172 -1.74 10.60 -10.09
CA LEU A 172 -0.77 10.29 -11.15
C LEU A 172 -0.26 11.54 -11.87
N ASN A 173 -1.14 12.48 -12.21
CA ASN A 173 -0.76 13.67 -12.99
C ASN A 173 0.12 14.65 -12.20
N ARG A 174 0.14 14.56 -10.86
CA ARG A 174 1.04 15.34 -10.00
C ARG A 174 2.43 14.72 -9.85
N LEU A 175 2.61 13.47 -10.26
CA LEU A 175 3.93 12.85 -10.25
C LEU A 175 4.82 13.46 -11.33
N PRO A 176 6.13 13.58 -11.08
CA PRO A 176 7.11 13.82 -12.13
C PRO A 176 7.05 12.77 -13.27
N PRO A 177 7.40 13.13 -14.51
CA PRO A 177 7.20 12.27 -15.69
C PRO A 177 7.83 10.87 -15.60
N ASP A 178 8.99 10.76 -14.96
CA ASP A 178 9.71 9.50 -14.71
C ASP A 178 8.93 8.57 -13.76
N LEU A 179 8.30 9.12 -12.72
CA LEU A 179 7.45 8.38 -11.81
C LEU A 179 6.11 8.02 -12.46
N GLN A 180 5.55 8.89 -13.31
CA GLN A 180 4.35 8.55 -14.09
C GLN A 180 4.60 7.35 -14.99
N GLN A 181 5.71 7.35 -15.74
CA GLN A 181 6.08 6.22 -16.59
C GLN A 181 6.25 4.93 -15.78
N SER A 182 6.88 5.04 -14.61
CA SER A 182 7.07 3.92 -13.69
C SER A 182 5.75 3.34 -13.17
N ALA A 183 4.81 4.20 -12.78
CA ALA A 183 3.48 3.77 -12.34
C ALA A 183 2.70 3.11 -13.49
N ARG A 184 2.70 3.73 -14.68
CA ARG A 184 2.00 3.21 -15.88
C ARG A 184 2.57 1.88 -16.39
N ALA A 185 3.85 1.63 -16.16
CA ALA A 185 4.48 0.35 -16.49
C ALA A 185 4.12 -0.78 -15.52
N SER A 186 3.47 -0.49 -14.38
CA SER A 186 3.03 -1.50 -13.43
C SER A 186 1.90 -2.35 -14.02
N PRO A 187 1.93 -3.69 -13.90
CA PRO A 187 0.80 -4.54 -14.26
C PRO A 187 -0.49 -4.21 -13.50
N CYS A 188 -0.40 -3.51 -12.36
CA CYS A 188 -1.56 -3.05 -11.61
C CYS A 188 -2.31 -1.87 -12.24
N MET A 189 -1.74 -1.25 -13.28
CA MET A 189 -2.37 -0.17 -14.05
C MET A 189 -2.99 -0.66 -15.37
N GLN A 190 -2.81 -1.94 -15.72
CA GLN A 190 -3.35 -2.59 -16.90
C GLN A 190 -4.66 -3.31 -16.56
#